data_AF-A0A9D3NPS8-F1
#
_entry.id   AF-A0A9D3NPS8-F1
#
_cell.length_a   1.000
_cell.length_b   1.000
_cell.length_c   1.000
_cell.angle_alpha   90.00
_cell.angle_beta   90.00
_cell.angle_gamma   90.00
#
_symmetry.space_group_name_H-M   'P 1'
#
loop_
_entity.id
_entity.type
_entity.pdbx_description
1 polymer ?
#
loop_
_entity_poly.entity_id
_entity_poly.type
_entity_poly.pdbx_seq_one_letter_code
_entity_poly.pdbx_strand_id
1 'polypeptide(L)'
;MSKEIEALRNDQGLMKQKQEDMTQAMQHCTEMQAHADMEVNVTSVGNGSIFTLEEDDDTDEGFDPCKKYKSLNQDWRATNYTTKNVYCDRRMQWNGWYRLFYRGQSIQMPELCVKMEMCGTHSPLWLVGRHPRKRDGIVTRKVCGHWNSNCCAFKSPPIQVKACSGNYYVYKFVQPQACHLAYCSDVNTLICGKCRRNEICTSKDKIKWFCKKSKRRVKANVHFFAAYPGTLSGKVNQIQYRKVYVNVGRTFNSRTGVFTAPVTGVYQFFFSTQTAKNGLKTDLWLVVNGYWVAVSTTHVSVSNTVGNLSTYMTTLRKGSRVYVTHNCGNSWANSASNTIIFGGSLLFVQS
;
A
#
# COMPACT_ATOMS: atom_id res chain seq x y z
N MET A 1 9.49 6.95 24.56
CA MET A 1 10.91 7.27 24.79
C MET A 1 11.77 6.04 25.06
N SER A 2 11.45 5.19 26.05
CA SER A 2 12.30 4.02 26.38
C SER A 2 12.47 2.99 25.24
N LYS A 3 11.37 2.57 24.58
CA LYS A 3 11.41 1.56 23.50
C LYS A 3 12.18 1.97 22.23
N GLU A 4 12.23 3.28 21.92
CA GLU A 4 12.96 3.77 20.75
C GLU A 4 14.48 3.81 20.98
N ILE A 5 14.91 4.13 22.20
CA ILE A 5 16.32 4.14 22.59
C ILE A 5 16.88 2.71 22.61
N GLU A 6 16.08 1.76 23.06
CA GLU A 6 16.44 0.33 23.10
C GLU A 6 16.56 -0.26 21.69
N ALA A 7 15.64 0.10 20.77
CA ALA A 7 15.76 -0.27 19.36
C ALA A 7 16.99 0.36 18.67
N LEU A 8 17.33 1.61 19.00
CA LEU A 8 18.54 2.27 18.48
C LEU A 8 19.82 1.58 18.95
N ARG A 9 19.87 1.14 20.22
CA ARG A 9 21.01 0.37 20.76
C ARG A 9 21.15 -0.98 20.08
N ASN A 10 20.04 -1.68 19.83
CA ASN A 10 20.05 -2.97 19.14
C ASN A 10 20.47 -2.84 17.65
N ASP A 11 19.96 -1.84 16.93
CA ASP A 11 20.36 -1.57 15.54
C ASP A 11 21.86 -1.23 15.46
N GLN A 12 22.38 -0.39 16.36
CA GLN A 12 23.81 -0.06 16.42
C GLN A 12 24.68 -1.27 16.81
N GLY A 13 24.20 -2.11 17.73
CA GLY A 13 24.88 -3.35 18.14
C GLY A 13 25.02 -4.34 16.98
N LEU A 14 23.94 -4.56 16.21
CA LEU A 14 23.97 -5.46 15.04
C LEU A 14 24.93 -4.98 13.96
N MET A 15 24.98 -3.67 13.70
CA MET A 15 25.87 -3.07 12.71
C MET A 15 27.33 -3.13 13.17
N LYS A 16 27.59 -2.98 14.47
CA LYS A 16 28.92 -3.11 15.07
C LYS A 16 29.42 -4.57 15.03
N GLN A 17 28.57 -5.54 15.36
CA GLN A 17 28.92 -6.96 15.26
C GLN A 17 29.25 -7.35 13.82
N LYS A 18 28.42 -6.95 12.85
CA LYS A 18 28.73 -7.17 11.42
C LYS A 18 30.04 -6.52 11.01
N GLN A 19 30.36 -5.33 11.53
CA GLN A 19 31.65 -4.69 11.27
C GLN A 19 32.80 -5.52 11.84
N GLU A 20 32.68 -6.07 13.06
CA GLU A 20 33.70 -6.90 13.70
C GLU A 20 33.92 -8.22 12.94
N ASP A 21 32.84 -8.94 12.61
CA ASP A 21 32.90 -10.19 11.82
C ASP A 21 33.57 -9.95 10.46
N MET A 22 33.30 -8.79 9.85
CA MET A 22 33.81 -8.42 8.54
C MET A 22 35.22 -7.83 8.58
N THR A 23 35.62 -7.25 9.71
CA THR A 23 37.00 -6.82 9.99
C THR A 23 37.89 -8.05 10.26
N GLN A 24 37.35 -9.08 10.90
CA GLN A 24 38.03 -10.38 11.05
C GLN A 24 38.19 -11.09 9.70
N ALA A 25 37.21 -11.01 8.79
CA ALA A 25 37.35 -11.49 7.41
C ALA A 25 38.36 -10.67 6.56
N MET A 26 38.78 -9.49 7.03
CA MET A 26 39.71 -8.58 6.35
C MET A 26 41.19 -8.85 6.67
N GLN A 27 41.50 -9.78 7.58
CA GLN A 27 42.88 -10.08 8.03
C GLN A 27 43.73 -10.90 7.05
N HIS A 28 43.23 -11.18 5.83
CA HIS A 28 44.01 -11.73 4.72
C HIS A 28 44.14 -10.73 3.57
N CYS A 29 44.94 -9.70 3.79
CA CYS A 29 45.51 -8.83 2.75
C CYS A 29 46.99 -8.53 3.03
N THR A 30 47.71 -9.52 3.54
CA THR A 30 49.18 -9.53 3.59
C THR A 30 49.66 -10.90 3.17
N GLU A 31 50.48 -10.89 2.11
CA GLU A 31 51.35 -11.96 1.61
C GLU A 31 50.67 -13.22 1.03
N MET A 32 50.88 -13.46 -0.27
CA MET A 32 51.56 -14.67 -0.79
C MET A 32 51.53 -14.71 -2.33
N GLN A 33 52.72 -14.93 -2.91
CA GLN A 33 53.00 -15.16 -4.32
C GLN A 33 52.71 -16.62 -4.72
N ALA A 34 52.33 -16.75 -5.99
CA ALA A 34 52.61 -17.82 -6.97
C ALA A 34 52.36 -19.30 -6.57
N HIS A 35 51.54 -20.00 -7.37
CA HIS A 35 51.94 -21.23 -8.09
C HIS A 35 50.85 -21.64 -9.12
N ALA A 36 51.28 -22.48 -10.05
CA ALA A 36 50.80 -22.62 -11.43
C ALA A 36 49.77 -23.75 -11.68
N ASP A 37 49.18 -23.68 -12.89
CA ASP A 37 48.55 -24.71 -13.73
C ASP A 37 47.31 -25.48 -13.23
N MET A 38 46.19 -25.42 -13.98
CA MET A 38 45.86 -26.39 -15.06
C MET A 38 44.41 -26.16 -15.55
N GLU A 39 44.21 -26.22 -16.87
CA GLU A 39 42.94 -26.02 -17.58
C GLU A 39 41.92 -27.13 -17.32
N VAL A 40 40.62 -26.77 -17.25
CA VAL A 40 39.51 -27.66 -17.65
C VAL A 40 38.37 -26.82 -18.27
N ASN A 41 38.06 -27.12 -19.53
CA ASN A 41 36.89 -26.66 -20.29
C ASN A 41 35.69 -27.57 -20.02
N VAL A 42 34.48 -27.01 -19.81
CA VAL A 42 33.23 -27.70 -20.19
C VAL A 42 32.16 -26.71 -20.64
N THR A 43 31.64 -26.99 -21.83
CA THR A 43 30.50 -26.40 -22.54
C THR A 43 29.14 -26.90 -22.04
N SER A 44 28.14 -26.02 -22.02
CA SER A 44 26.85 -26.13 -22.75
C SER A 44 25.68 -25.51 -21.99
N VAL A 45 24.88 -24.75 -22.73
CA VAL A 45 23.70 -23.99 -22.29
C VAL A 45 22.47 -24.67 -22.86
N GLY A 46 21.46 -24.93 -22.01
CA GLY A 46 20.12 -25.36 -22.40
C GLY A 46 19.11 -24.23 -22.19
N ASN A 47 18.40 -23.85 -23.26
CA ASN A 47 17.34 -22.85 -23.31
C ASN A 47 16.05 -23.32 -22.61
N GLY A 48 15.35 -22.38 -21.94
CA GLY A 48 13.99 -22.54 -21.45
C GLY A 48 13.13 -21.32 -21.79
N SER A 49 12.00 -21.56 -22.43
CA SER A 49 11.07 -20.60 -23.05
C SER A 49 10.02 -20.03 -22.10
N ILE A 50 9.54 -18.85 -22.48
CA ILE A 50 8.46 -18.02 -21.88
C ILE A 50 7.07 -18.57 -22.23
N PHE A 51 6.12 -18.48 -21.28
CA PHE A 51 4.68 -18.57 -21.54
C PHE A 51 3.99 -17.23 -21.19
N THR A 52 3.24 -16.72 -22.16
CA THR A 52 2.45 -15.50 -22.13
C THR A 52 1.08 -15.71 -21.49
N LEU A 53 0.57 -14.65 -20.87
CA LEU A 53 -0.76 -14.50 -20.30
C LEU A 53 -1.75 -14.14 -21.42
N GLU A 54 -2.92 -14.76 -21.42
CA GLU A 54 -4.09 -14.27 -22.17
C GLU A 54 -5.20 -13.91 -21.16
N GLU A 55 -5.70 -12.69 -21.32
CA GLU A 55 -6.87 -12.13 -20.65
C GLU A 55 -8.07 -12.35 -21.58
N ASP A 56 -9.07 -13.11 -21.13
CA ASP A 56 -10.38 -13.21 -21.80
C ASP A 56 -11.45 -12.50 -20.98
N ASP A 57 -11.79 -11.31 -21.48
CA ASP A 57 -13.08 -10.78 -21.90
C ASP A 57 -14.43 -11.16 -21.24
N ASP A 58 -15.29 -10.13 -21.26
CA ASP A 58 -16.75 -10.09 -21.27
C ASP A 58 -17.58 -10.63 -20.09
N THR A 59 -18.13 -9.68 -19.31
CA THR A 59 -19.36 -9.91 -18.53
C THR A 59 -20.42 -8.86 -18.86
N ASP A 60 -21.42 -9.31 -19.63
CA ASP A 60 -22.84 -8.99 -19.54
C ASP A 60 -23.18 -7.86 -18.54
N GLU A 61 -23.63 -6.70 -19.04
CA GLU A 61 -24.19 -5.61 -18.20
C GLU A 61 -25.54 -6.04 -17.59
N GLY A 62 -25.47 -6.98 -16.66
CA GLY A 62 -26.56 -7.34 -15.77
C GLY A 62 -26.99 -6.10 -14.97
N PHE A 63 -28.31 -5.88 -14.92
CA PHE A 63 -28.95 -4.79 -14.19
C PHE A 63 -28.36 -4.62 -12.78
N ASP A 64 -27.47 -3.64 -12.60
CA ASP A 64 -26.89 -3.35 -11.29
C ASP A 64 -27.80 -2.35 -10.54
N PRO A 65 -28.48 -2.76 -9.46
CA PRO A 65 -29.33 -1.85 -8.68
C PRO A 65 -28.54 -0.73 -7.99
N CYS A 66 -27.21 -0.82 -7.93
CA CYS A 66 -26.36 0.29 -7.51
C CYS A 66 -26.27 1.41 -8.56
N LYS A 67 -26.49 1.11 -9.85
CA LYS A 67 -26.53 2.09 -10.94
C LYS A 67 -27.94 2.65 -11.15
N LYS A 68 -29.00 1.84 -10.95
CA LYS A 68 -30.40 2.22 -11.24
C LYS A 68 -31.33 1.98 -10.05
N TYR A 69 -31.69 3.06 -9.35
CA TYR A 69 -32.60 3.08 -8.20
C TYR A 69 -33.45 4.35 -8.14
N LYS A 70 -34.53 4.32 -7.35
CA LYS A 70 -35.39 5.47 -7.01
C LYS A 70 -34.93 6.10 -5.69
N SER A 71 -34.93 7.42 -5.60
CA SER A 71 -34.55 8.14 -4.38
C SER A 71 -35.73 8.26 -3.42
N LEU A 72 -35.53 7.85 -2.16
CA LEU A 72 -36.44 8.11 -1.04
C LEU A 72 -35.82 9.17 -0.14
N ASN A 73 -36.13 10.44 -0.40
CA ASN A 73 -35.59 11.59 0.33
C ASN A 73 -36.67 12.27 1.19
N GLN A 74 -37.62 11.50 1.71
CA GLN A 74 -38.63 12.05 2.60
C GLN A 74 -38.07 12.17 4.02
N ASP A 75 -37.85 13.40 4.49
CA ASP A 75 -37.26 13.67 5.80
C ASP A 75 -38.08 13.09 6.98
N TRP A 76 -39.39 12.87 6.78
CA TRP A 76 -40.26 12.28 7.80
C TRP A 76 -39.89 10.84 8.17
N ARG A 77 -39.09 10.14 7.34
CA ARG A 77 -38.62 8.77 7.60
C ARG A 77 -37.53 8.70 8.68
N ALA A 78 -37.00 9.84 9.11
CA ALA A 78 -35.88 9.88 10.04
C ALA A 78 -36.24 9.35 11.44
N THR A 79 -35.31 8.63 12.09
CA THR A 79 -35.50 8.06 13.44
C THR A 79 -35.69 9.11 14.54
N ASN A 80 -35.47 10.39 14.24
CA ASN A 80 -35.73 11.53 15.14
C ASN A 80 -36.95 12.36 14.74
N TYR A 81 -37.74 11.91 13.76
CA TYR A 81 -38.92 12.62 13.28
C TYR A 81 -40.20 12.06 13.90
N THR A 82 -41.04 12.93 14.44
CA THR A 82 -42.37 12.61 14.99
C THR A 82 -43.43 13.52 14.38
N THR A 83 -44.68 13.04 14.32
CA THR A 83 -45.79 13.78 13.73
C THR A 83 -47.12 13.30 14.31
N LYS A 84 -48.13 14.18 14.35
CA LYS A 84 -49.52 13.78 14.64
C LYS A 84 -50.20 13.14 13.42
N ASN A 85 -49.83 13.57 12.22
CA ASN A 85 -50.36 13.04 10.96
C ASN A 85 -49.41 11.96 10.44
N VAL A 86 -49.73 10.70 10.74
CA VAL A 86 -48.88 9.57 10.40
C VAL A 86 -48.87 9.25 8.90
N TYR A 87 -47.68 8.88 8.43
CA TYR A 87 -47.45 8.43 7.07
C TYR A 87 -47.54 6.91 6.97
N CYS A 88 -47.87 6.47 5.75
CA CYS A 88 -48.24 5.10 5.46
C CYS A 88 -47.56 4.59 4.20
N ASP A 89 -46.59 3.70 4.38
CA ASP A 89 -45.87 3.09 3.26
C ASP A 89 -46.69 2.00 2.54
N ARG A 90 -47.79 1.52 3.14
CA ARG A 90 -48.72 0.59 2.46
C ARG A 90 -49.40 1.22 1.23
N ARG A 91 -49.59 2.54 1.21
CA ARG A 91 -50.20 3.26 0.07
C ARG A 91 -49.22 3.56 -1.06
N MET A 92 -47.92 3.34 -0.83
CA MET A 92 -46.90 3.55 -1.87
C MET A 92 -46.84 2.35 -2.83
N GLN A 93 -46.62 2.64 -4.12
CA GLN A 93 -46.39 1.62 -5.13
C GLN A 93 -44.91 1.22 -5.14
N TRP A 94 -44.59 0.18 -4.39
CA TRP A 94 -43.23 -0.38 -4.30
C TRP A 94 -42.89 -1.17 -5.56
N ASN A 95 -42.07 -0.58 -6.44
CA ASN A 95 -41.56 -1.24 -7.64
C ASN A 95 -40.12 -0.79 -7.91
N GLY A 96 -39.19 -1.75 -7.82
CA GLY A 96 -37.77 -1.57 -8.10
C GLY A 96 -36.92 -1.37 -6.83
N TRP A 97 -35.73 -0.83 -7.06
CA TRP A 97 -34.74 -0.58 -6.01
C TRP A 97 -34.79 0.87 -5.55
N TYR A 98 -34.54 1.09 -4.27
CA TYR A 98 -34.62 2.39 -3.62
C TYR A 98 -33.36 2.69 -2.83
N ARG A 99 -32.96 3.96 -2.79
CA ARG A 99 -31.91 4.46 -1.91
C ARG A 99 -32.50 5.50 -0.97
N LEU A 100 -32.19 5.36 0.32
CA LEU A 100 -32.64 6.30 1.34
C LEU A 100 -31.73 7.54 1.37
N PHE A 101 -32.37 8.69 1.56
CA PHE A 101 -31.72 9.97 1.77
C PHE A 101 -32.39 10.73 2.90
N TYR A 102 -31.62 11.54 3.61
CA TYR A 102 -32.10 12.51 4.59
C TYR A 102 -31.43 13.84 4.32
N ARG A 103 -32.21 14.89 4.05
CA ARG A 103 -31.70 16.20 3.63
C ARG A 103 -30.71 16.11 2.46
N GLY A 104 -30.98 15.21 1.50
CA GLY A 104 -30.12 14.97 0.33
C GLY A 104 -28.82 14.19 0.62
N GLN A 105 -28.57 13.77 1.86
CA GLN A 105 -27.42 12.94 2.23
C GLN A 105 -27.81 11.47 2.27
N SER A 106 -26.90 10.60 1.84
CA SER A 106 -27.14 9.15 1.87
C SER A 106 -27.21 8.65 3.31
N ILE A 107 -28.22 7.84 3.58
CA ILE A 107 -28.52 7.28 4.90
C ILE A 107 -28.91 5.81 4.72
N GLN A 108 -28.93 5.03 5.79
CA GLN A 108 -29.36 3.64 5.76
C GLN A 108 -30.54 3.39 6.71
N MET A 109 -31.21 2.27 6.53
CA MET A 109 -32.25 1.79 7.43
C MET A 109 -31.63 1.45 8.80
N PRO A 110 -32.30 1.68 9.94
CA PRO A 110 -31.76 1.30 11.24
C PRO A 110 -31.63 -0.23 11.38
N GLU A 111 -30.52 -0.68 11.97
CA GLU A 111 -30.30 -2.08 12.37
C GLU A 111 -30.77 -2.37 13.81
N LEU A 112 -31.14 -1.31 14.53
CA LEU A 112 -31.60 -1.34 15.91
C LEU A 112 -33.08 -0.95 15.98
N CYS A 113 -33.76 -1.49 16.99
CA CYS A 113 -35.15 -1.18 17.26
C CYS A 113 -35.35 0.33 17.47
N VAL A 114 -36.27 0.90 16.71
CA VAL A 114 -36.67 2.31 16.80
C VAL A 114 -37.86 2.43 17.75
N LYS A 115 -37.89 3.48 18.59
CA LYS A 115 -39.03 3.75 19.48
C LYS A 115 -40.31 3.98 18.69
N MET A 116 -41.47 3.57 19.23
CA MET A 116 -42.79 3.86 18.66
C MET A 116 -42.96 5.37 18.38
N GLU A 117 -43.85 5.71 17.44
CA GLU A 117 -44.17 7.10 17.06
C GLU A 117 -43.03 7.88 16.38
N MET A 118 -42.00 7.17 15.92
CA MET A 118 -40.86 7.73 15.19
C MET A 118 -40.94 7.41 13.69
N CYS A 119 -40.08 8.03 12.88
CA CYS A 119 -40.07 7.87 11.42
C CYS A 119 -41.41 8.24 10.76
N GLY A 120 -42.13 9.17 11.39
CA GLY A 120 -43.38 9.69 10.87
C GLY A 120 -44.54 8.69 10.88
N THR A 121 -44.46 7.60 11.66
CA THR A 121 -45.49 6.56 11.72
C THR A 121 -45.65 6.02 13.15
N HIS A 122 -46.74 5.30 13.44
CA HIS A 122 -46.95 4.75 14.78
C HIS A 122 -45.98 3.57 15.06
N SER A 123 -45.80 2.67 14.08
CA SER A 123 -44.92 1.51 14.20
C SER A 123 -43.76 1.55 13.18
N PRO A 124 -42.57 2.01 13.60
CA PRO A 124 -41.43 2.15 12.72
C PRO A 124 -40.84 0.80 12.30
N LEU A 125 -40.55 0.65 11.00
CA LEU A 125 -39.90 -0.53 10.44
C LEU A 125 -38.37 -0.38 10.46
N TRP A 126 -37.70 -1.41 10.98
CA TRP A 126 -36.24 -1.49 11.10
C TRP A 126 -35.72 -2.86 10.64
N LEU A 127 -34.45 -2.90 10.24
CA LEU A 127 -33.81 -4.06 9.60
C LEU A 127 -33.31 -5.03 10.66
N VAL A 128 -33.69 -6.30 10.57
CA VAL A 128 -33.22 -7.32 11.50
C VAL A 128 -31.83 -7.81 11.09
N GLY A 129 -30.84 -7.39 11.87
CA GLY A 129 -29.44 -7.75 11.70
C GLY A 129 -28.67 -6.81 10.76
N ARG A 130 -27.36 -7.02 10.69
CA ARG A 130 -26.42 -6.14 9.99
C ARG A 130 -26.66 -6.01 8.48
N HIS A 131 -26.41 -4.87 7.87
CA HIS A 131 -26.39 -4.72 6.41
C HIS A 131 -25.33 -5.64 5.76
N PRO A 132 -25.51 -6.03 4.47
CA PRO A 132 -24.54 -6.83 3.74
C PRO A 132 -23.18 -6.14 3.58
N ARG A 133 -22.14 -6.93 3.34
CA ARG A 133 -20.87 -6.47 2.78
C ARG A 133 -20.98 -6.47 1.25
N LYS A 134 -20.12 -5.71 0.56
CA LYS A 134 -20.10 -5.66 -0.92
C LYS A 134 -19.99 -7.05 -1.57
N ARG A 135 -19.14 -7.92 -1.00
CA ARG A 135 -18.93 -9.30 -1.47
C ARG A 135 -20.15 -10.21 -1.26
N ASP A 136 -21.07 -9.84 -0.38
CA ASP A 136 -22.25 -10.65 -0.07
C ASP A 136 -23.34 -10.51 -1.16
N GLY A 137 -23.18 -9.57 -2.10
CA GLY A 137 -24.12 -9.36 -3.19
C GLY A 137 -25.49 -8.88 -2.72
N ILE A 138 -26.54 -9.39 -3.37
CA ILE A 138 -27.94 -9.14 -2.97
C ILE A 138 -28.32 -10.15 -1.88
N VAL A 139 -28.69 -9.66 -0.70
CA VAL A 139 -29.12 -10.50 0.42
C VAL A 139 -30.55 -10.20 0.83
N THR A 140 -31.27 -11.22 1.29
CA THR A 140 -32.62 -11.05 1.85
C THR A 140 -32.54 -10.81 3.36
N ARG A 141 -33.29 -9.82 3.86
CA ARG A 141 -33.31 -9.42 5.27
C ARG A 141 -34.73 -9.31 5.81
N LYS A 142 -34.91 -9.76 7.06
CA LYS A 142 -36.17 -9.61 7.78
C LYS A 142 -36.33 -8.15 8.23
N VAL A 143 -37.57 -7.71 8.34
CA VAL A 143 -37.93 -6.34 8.78
C VAL A 143 -39.00 -6.45 9.86
N CYS A 144 -38.77 -5.75 10.98
CA CYS A 144 -39.65 -5.76 12.14
C CYS A 144 -40.22 -4.36 12.38
N GLY A 145 -41.44 -4.30 12.91
CA GLY A 145 -42.10 -3.10 13.41
C GLY A 145 -42.28 -3.16 14.92
N HIS A 146 -41.95 -2.06 15.60
CA HIS A 146 -42.11 -1.93 17.05
C HIS A 146 -43.55 -1.54 17.40
N TRP A 147 -44.20 -2.31 18.29
CA TRP A 147 -45.50 -1.98 18.87
C TRP A 147 -45.64 -2.54 20.28
N ASN A 148 -46.37 -1.86 21.18
CA ASN A 148 -46.64 -2.30 22.55
C ASN A 148 -45.40 -2.84 23.29
N SER A 149 -44.29 -2.09 23.25
CA SER A 149 -42.99 -2.46 23.86
C SER A 149 -42.33 -3.72 23.28
N ASN A 150 -42.88 -4.32 22.23
CA ASN A 150 -42.28 -5.41 21.49
C ASN A 150 -41.69 -4.89 20.17
N CYS A 151 -40.36 -4.89 20.08
CA CYS A 151 -39.59 -4.42 18.92
C CYS A 151 -39.87 -5.18 17.61
N CYS A 152 -40.48 -6.36 17.67
CA CYS A 152 -40.90 -7.11 16.48
C CYS A 152 -42.33 -7.64 16.63
N ALA A 153 -43.24 -6.78 17.10
CA ALA A 153 -44.66 -7.05 17.13
C ALA A 153 -45.24 -7.23 15.73
N PHE A 154 -44.82 -6.39 14.77
CA PHE A 154 -45.21 -6.51 13.37
C PHE A 154 -44.08 -7.09 12.54
N LYS A 155 -44.40 -8.10 11.73
CA LYS A 155 -43.44 -8.74 10.81
C LYS A 155 -43.77 -8.31 9.39
N SER A 156 -42.98 -7.39 8.85
CA SER A 156 -43.09 -7.02 7.44
C SER A 156 -42.54 -8.17 6.57
N PRO A 157 -43.03 -8.35 5.33
CA PRO A 157 -42.38 -9.24 4.38
C PRO A 157 -40.90 -8.85 4.23
N PRO A 158 -40.00 -9.85 4.07
CA PRO A 158 -38.58 -9.60 3.97
C PRO A 158 -38.23 -8.79 2.71
N ILE A 159 -37.15 -8.03 2.78
CA ILE A 159 -36.68 -7.16 1.68
C ILE A 159 -35.33 -7.63 1.16
N GLN A 160 -34.99 -7.28 -0.08
CA GLN A 160 -33.64 -7.47 -0.60
C GLN A 160 -32.78 -6.22 -0.37
N VAL A 161 -31.51 -6.42 -0.01
CA VAL A 161 -30.56 -5.34 0.27
C VAL A 161 -29.25 -5.63 -0.45
N LYS A 162 -28.65 -4.63 -1.09
CA LYS A 162 -27.32 -4.72 -1.71
C LYS A 162 -26.43 -3.59 -1.22
N ALA A 163 -25.18 -3.91 -0.92
CA ALA A 163 -24.15 -2.92 -0.58
C ALA A 163 -23.46 -2.41 -1.87
N CYS A 164 -23.38 -1.10 -2.03
CA CYS A 164 -22.85 -0.48 -3.26
C CYS A 164 -21.48 0.17 -3.08
N SER A 165 -20.77 0.37 -4.19
CA SER A 165 -19.61 1.26 -4.24
C SER A 165 -20.04 2.68 -3.85
N GLY A 166 -19.27 3.37 -3.00
CA GLY A 166 -19.69 4.67 -2.42
C GLY A 166 -20.34 4.60 -1.04
N ASN A 167 -20.26 3.45 -0.35
CA ASN A 167 -20.67 3.26 1.05
C ASN A 167 -22.16 3.46 1.33
N TYR A 168 -23.03 3.22 0.35
CA TYR A 168 -24.48 3.25 0.54
C TYR A 168 -25.11 1.90 0.23
N TYR A 169 -26.39 1.78 0.59
CA TYR A 169 -27.20 0.60 0.38
C TYR A 169 -28.38 0.92 -0.52
N VAL A 170 -28.78 -0.07 -1.31
CA VAL A 170 -30.02 -0.06 -2.06
C VAL A 170 -30.93 -1.17 -1.54
N TYR A 171 -32.22 -0.88 -1.50
CA TYR A 171 -33.24 -1.71 -0.89
C TYR A 171 -34.34 -1.98 -1.90
N LYS A 172 -34.72 -3.24 -2.05
CA LYS A 172 -35.95 -3.62 -2.74
C LYS A 172 -37.06 -3.73 -1.70
N PHE A 173 -37.61 -2.59 -1.32
CA PHE A 173 -38.72 -2.50 -0.38
C PHE A 173 -39.98 -3.14 -0.95
N VAL A 174 -40.86 -3.58 -0.05
CA VAL A 174 -42.10 -4.27 -0.37
C VAL A 174 -43.23 -3.61 0.41
N GLN A 175 -44.47 -3.84 -0.02
CA GLN A 175 -45.62 -3.26 0.64
C GLN A 175 -45.77 -3.81 2.07
N PRO A 176 -45.79 -2.96 3.12
CA PRO A 176 -46.08 -3.41 4.48
C PRO A 176 -47.52 -3.88 4.64
N GLN A 177 -47.76 -4.77 5.61
CA GLN A 177 -49.09 -5.36 5.84
C GLN A 177 -50.12 -4.38 6.38
N ALA A 178 -49.71 -3.26 6.98
CA ALA A 178 -50.60 -2.29 7.60
C ALA A 178 -50.16 -0.84 7.33
N CYS A 179 -51.11 0.10 7.45
CA CYS A 179 -50.88 1.50 7.09
C CYS A 179 -50.13 2.30 8.17
N HIS A 180 -50.08 1.79 9.40
CA HIS A 180 -49.32 2.36 10.51
C HIS A 180 -47.86 1.89 10.54
N LEU A 181 -47.35 1.37 9.42
CA LEU A 181 -45.97 0.89 9.24
C LEU A 181 -45.26 1.72 8.17
N ALA A 182 -44.03 2.13 8.45
CA ALA A 182 -43.16 2.83 7.51
C ALA A 182 -41.67 2.52 7.71
N TYR A 183 -40.93 2.46 6.60
CA TYR A 183 -39.49 2.24 6.57
C TYR A 183 -38.72 3.47 7.09
N CYS A 184 -37.93 3.24 8.14
CA CYS A 184 -37.11 4.26 8.77
C CYS A 184 -35.78 4.51 8.06
N SER A 185 -35.21 5.70 8.30
CA SER A 185 -33.83 6.07 8.01
C SER A 185 -33.11 6.53 9.29
N ASP A 186 -31.97 5.91 9.62
CA ASP A 186 -31.27 6.16 10.88
C ASP A 186 -30.34 7.38 10.82
N VAL A 187 -30.69 8.45 11.51
CA VAL A 187 -29.91 9.71 11.49
C VAL A 187 -28.48 9.55 11.99
N ASN A 188 -28.17 8.48 12.72
CA ASN A 188 -26.81 8.19 13.19
C ASN A 188 -25.89 7.62 12.09
N THR A 189 -26.44 7.36 10.90
CA THR A 189 -25.76 6.65 9.81
C THR A 189 -25.46 7.52 8.60
N LEU A 190 -25.58 8.84 8.74
CA LEU A 190 -25.36 9.79 7.65
C LEU A 190 -23.96 9.64 7.07
N ILE A 191 -23.89 9.38 5.77
CA ILE A 191 -22.64 9.33 5.01
C ILE A 191 -22.30 10.76 4.57
N CYS A 192 -21.03 11.15 4.64
CA CYS A 192 -20.64 12.50 4.22
C CYS A 192 -21.06 12.74 2.76
N GLY A 193 -21.83 13.80 2.51
CA GLY A 193 -22.31 14.15 1.16
C GLY A 193 -21.17 14.58 0.23
N LYS A 194 -20.60 15.76 0.47
CA LYS A 194 -19.42 16.28 -0.23
C LYS A 194 -18.38 16.74 0.80
N CYS A 195 -17.24 16.07 0.84
CA CYS A 195 -16.08 16.55 1.60
C CYS A 195 -15.31 17.60 0.80
N ARG A 196 -14.47 18.40 1.47
CA ARG A 196 -13.60 19.37 0.79
C ARG A 196 -12.59 18.65 -0.11
N ARG A 197 -12.00 19.36 -1.08
CA ARG A 197 -11.08 18.80 -2.10
C ARG A 197 -9.88 18.01 -1.52
N ASN A 198 -9.50 18.26 -0.27
CA ASN A 198 -8.40 17.60 0.45
C ASN A 198 -8.87 16.71 1.60
N GLU A 199 -10.13 16.30 1.61
CA GLU A 199 -10.73 15.48 2.66
C GLU A 199 -11.35 14.23 2.08
N ILE A 200 -11.28 13.14 2.84
CA ILE A 200 -11.88 11.85 2.50
C ILE A 200 -12.94 11.56 3.56
N CYS A 201 -14.13 11.16 3.12
CA CYS A 201 -15.18 10.68 4.00
C CYS A 201 -14.76 9.34 4.59
N THR A 202 -14.56 9.29 5.90
CA THR A 202 -14.06 8.10 6.60
C THR A 202 -14.93 7.79 7.81
N SER A 203 -14.98 6.51 8.18
CA SER A 203 -15.68 6.02 9.35
C SER A 203 -14.89 4.88 9.97
N LYS A 204 -14.85 4.82 11.30
CA LYS A 204 -14.22 3.71 12.04
C LYS A 204 -15.17 2.53 12.21
N ASP A 205 -16.44 2.82 12.46
CA ASP A 205 -17.51 1.88 12.81
C ASP A 205 -18.47 1.60 11.64
N LYS A 206 -18.30 2.30 10.50
CA LYS A 206 -19.19 2.32 9.32
C LYS A 206 -20.59 2.87 9.60
N ILE A 207 -20.77 3.50 10.76
CA ILE A 207 -22.02 4.10 11.22
C ILE A 207 -21.83 5.62 11.22
N LYS A 208 -20.80 6.13 11.90
CA LYS A 208 -20.49 7.56 11.96
C LYS A 208 -19.47 7.93 10.91
N TRP A 209 -19.90 8.66 9.89
CA TRP A 209 -19.02 9.15 8.82
C TRP A 209 -18.64 10.61 9.04
N PHE A 210 -17.36 10.93 8.82
CA PHE A 210 -16.85 12.29 8.93
C PHE A 210 -15.81 12.58 7.85
N CYS A 211 -15.74 13.83 7.40
CA CYS A 211 -14.70 14.28 6.48
C CYS A 211 -13.39 14.44 7.27
N LYS A 212 -12.36 13.68 6.88
CA LYS A 212 -11.03 13.76 7.47
C LYS A 212 -10.05 14.29 6.43
N LYS A 213 -9.22 15.27 6.79
CA LYS A 213 -8.12 15.72 5.93
C LYS A 213 -7.29 14.52 5.50
N SER A 214 -7.16 14.35 4.18
CA SER A 214 -6.27 13.39 3.58
C SER A 214 -4.86 13.78 3.99
N LYS A 215 -4.27 13.04 4.93
CA LYS A 215 -2.81 13.09 5.08
C LYS A 215 -2.28 12.56 3.77
N ARG A 216 -1.56 13.40 3.01
CA ARG A 216 -0.74 12.95 1.86
C ARG A 216 0.07 11.75 2.35
N ARG A 217 -0.39 10.52 2.09
CA ARG A 217 0.53 9.40 1.95
C ARG A 217 1.31 9.78 0.72
N VAL A 218 2.45 10.43 0.93
CA VAL A 218 3.44 10.52 -0.13
C VAL A 218 3.73 9.06 -0.45
N LYS A 219 3.20 8.56 -1.57
CA LYS A 219 3.83 7.42 -2.24
C LYS A 219 5.24 7.94 -2.50
N ALA A 220 6.17 7.63 -1.61
CA ALA A 220 7.56 7.95 -1.79
C ALA A 220 8.03 7.00 -2.89
N ASN A 221 7.86 7.42 -4.14
CA ASN A 221 8.50 6.77 -5.25
C ASN A 221 9.95 7.24 -5.20
N VAL A 222 10.86 6.34 -4.82
CA VAL A 222 12.28 6.65 -4.66
C VAL A 222 13.03 5.63 -5.48
N HIS A 223 13.66 6.10 -6.55
CA HIS A 223 14.48 5.29 -7.44
C HIS A 223 15.65 6.15 -7.90
N PHE A 224 16.85 5.61 -7.84
CA PHE A 224 18.00 6.25 -8.45
C PHE A 224 18.90 5.23 -9.14
N PHE A 225 19.59 5.70 -10.18
CA PHE A 225 20.55 4.92 -10.93
C PHE A 225 21.58 5.87 -11.52
N ALA A 226 22.85 5.64 -11.18
CA ALA A 226 23.97 6.48 -11.59
C ALA A 226 25.20 5.64 -11.93
N ALA A 227 26.05 6.19 -12.79
CA ALA A 227 27.26 5.56 -13.30
C ALA A 227 28.49 6.48 -13.19
N TYR A 228 29.68 5.86 -13.15
CA TYR A 228 30.97 6.51 -13.22
C TYR A 228 31.70 6.05 -14.50
N PRO A 229 31.70 6.85 -15.58
CA PRO A 229 32.34 6.48 -16.84
C PRO A 229 33.83 6.83 -16.80
N GLY A 230 34.63 6.01 -16.14
CA GLY A 230 36.07 6.19 -16.08
C GLY A 230 36.78 5.06 -15.35
N THR A 231 38.01 5.31 -14.92
CA THR A 231 38.81 4.36 -14.15
C THR A 231 38.85 4.75 -12.67
N LEU A 232 38.79 3.76 -11.78
CA LEU A 232 39.09 3.89 -10.36
C LEU A 232 40.29 2.99 -10.05
N SER A 233 41.25 3.51 -9.30
CA SER A 233 42.43 2.75 -8.87
C SER A 233 42.71 3.03 -7.41
N GLY A 234 43.08 1.99 -6.66
CA GLY A 234 43.40 2.11 -5.24
C GLY A 234 42.20 2.51 -4.39
N LYS A 235 42.44 3.19 -3.26
CA LYS A 235 41.39 3.51 -2.29
C LYS A 235 40.65 4.81 -2.64
N VAL A 236 39.36 4.70 -2.89
CA VAL A 236 38.39 5.79 -3.03
C VAL A 236 37.32 5.64 -1.96
N ASN A 237 37.38 6.50 -0.93
CA ASN A 237 36.47 6.47 0.21
C ASN A 237 35.00 6.69 -0.17
N GLN A 238 34.75 7.33 -1.32
CA GLN A 238 33.40 7.67 -1.75
C GLN A 238 33.37 7.94 -3.25
N ILE A 239 32.73 7.05 -4.01
CA ILE A 239 32.67 7.16 -5.48
C ILE A 239 31.67 8.24 -5.89
N GLN A 240 32.09 9.21 -6.70
CA GLN A 240 31.25 10.31 -7.18
C GLN A 240 30.62 9.98 -8.54
N TYR A 241 29.40 9.43 -8.53
CA TYR A 241 28.66 9.08 -9.76
C TYR A 241 28.06 10.33 -10.42
N ARG A 242 28.81 10.98 -11.31
CA ARG A 242 28.37 12.21 -12.01
C ARG A 242 27.35 11.96 -13.11
N LYS A 243 27.30 10.76 -13.70
CA LYS A 243 26.35 10.41 -14.75
C LYS A 243 25.10 9.78 -14.13
N VAL A 244 24.03 10.56 -13.97
CA VAL A 244 22.78 10.09 -13.33
C VAL A 244 21.70 9.86 -14.39
N TYR A 245 21.16 8.65 -14.42
CA TYR A 245 20.09 8.26 -15.35
C TYR A 245 18.71 8.36 -14.71
N VAL A 246 18.61 8.00 -13.42
CA VAL A 246 17.35 8.03 -12.66
C VAL A 246 17.61 8.72 -11.32
N ASN A 247 16.73 9.62 -10.90
CA ASN A 247 16.76 10.26 -9.57
C ASN A 247 15.34 10.67 -9.13
N VAL A 248 14.41 9.72 -9.19
CA VAL A 248 13.04 9.90 -8.72
C VAL A 248 13.05 10.04 -7.20
N GLY A 249 12.44 11.11 -6.69
CA GLY A 249 12.52 11.49 -5.27
C GLY A 249 13.64 12.47 -4.95
N ARG A 250 14.60 12.71 -5.86
CA ARG A 250 15.72 13.67 -5.72
C ARG A 250 16.54 13.46 -4.44
N THR A 251 16.79 12.20 -4.10
CA THR A 251 17.46 11.78 -2.85
C THR A 251 18.92 11.37 -3.05
N PHE A 252 19.34 11.16 -4.31
CA PHE A 252 20.72 10.89 -4.65
C PHE A 252 21.44 12.18 -5.06
N ASN A 253 22.59 12.44 -4.42
CA ASN A 253 23.46 13.57 -4.73
C ASN A 253 24.65 13.08 -5.56
N SER A 254 24.71 13.47 -6.84
CA SER A 254 25.75 13.07 -7.78
C SER A 254 27.14 13.65 -7.50
N ARG A 255 27.21 14.80 -6.82
CA ARG A 255 28.49 15.43 -6.45
C ARG A 255 29.18 14.68 -5.33
N THR A 256 28.39 14.10 -4.43
CA THR A 256 28.90 13.33 -3.29
C THR A 256 28.78 11.82 -3.49
N GLY A 257 27.98 11.32 -4.43
CA GLY A 257 27.69 9.89 -4.56
C GLY A 257 26.84 9.32 -3.42
N VAL A 258 26.07 10.15 -2.70
CA VAL A 258 25.30 9.74 -1.51
C VAL A 258 23.83 9.69 -1.82
N PHE A 259 23.20 8.58 -1.46
CA PHE A 259 21.77 8.47 -1.30
C PHE A 259 21.35 8.82 0.14
N THR A 260 20.31 9.63 0.31
CA THR A 260 19.72 9.92 1.64
C THR A 260 18.27 9.44 1.69
N ALA A 261 17.95 8.52 2.60
CA ALA A 261 16.62 7.95 2.76
C ALA A 261 15.58 9.04 3.13
N PRO A 262 14.57 9.33 2.29
CA PRO A 262 13.61 10.40 2.58
C PRO A 262 12.53 10.00 3.59
N VAL A 263 12.29 8.69 3.73
CA VAL A 263 11.28 8.08 4.60
C VAL A 263 11.83 6.79 5.21
N THR A 264 11.25 6.36 6.33
CA THR A 264 11.54 5.04 6.90
C THR A 264 10.87 3.95 6.07
N GLY A 265 11.62 2.90 5.72
CA GLY A 265 11.11 1.83 4.87
C GLY A 265 12.18 0.83 4.45
N VAL A 266 11.81 -0.13 3.61
CA VAL A 266 12.74 -1.12 3.06
C VAL A 266 13.23 -0.69 1.69
N TYR A 267 14.55 -0.70 1.55
CA TYR A 267 15.25 -0.27 0.35
C TYR A 267 16.08 -1.44 -0.19
N GLN A 268 16.16 -1.51 -1.51
CA GLN A 268 17.08 -2.38 -2.23
C GLN A 268 18.11 -1.52 -2.94
N PHE A 269 19.38 -1.87 -2.81
CA PHE A 269 20.50 -1.25 -3.47
C PHE A 269 21.21 -2.28 -4.34
N PHE A 270 21.79 -1.80 -5.43
CA PHE A 270 22.67 -2.60 -6.27
C PHE A 270 23.83 -1.75 -6.74
N PHE A 271 25.00 -2.35 -6.82
CA PHE A 271 26.23 -1.69 -7.22
C PHE A 271 27.12 -2.69 -7.95
N SER A 272 27.84 -2.21 -8.94
CA SER A 272 28.77 -3.05 -9.69
C SER A 272 30.03 -2.30 -10.04
N THR A 273 31.04 -3.08 -10.37
CA THR A 273 32.21 -2.62 -11.10
C THR A 273 32.59 -3.67 -12.14
N GLN A 274 33.32 -3.20 -13.15
CA GLN A 274 34.11 -4.05 -14.01
C GLN A 274 35.58 -3.89 -13.65
N THR A 275 36.17 -5.00 -13.21
CA THR A 275 37.55 -5.06 -12.77
C THR A 275 38.48 -5.17 -13.98
N ALA A 276 39.56 -4.40 -13.97
CA ALA A 276 40.61 -4.41 -14.99
C ALA A 276 41.91 -4.99 -14.44
N LYS A 277 42.64 -5.69 -15.33
CA LYS A 277 44.05 -6.12 -15.27
C LYS A 277 44.84 -5.73 -14.01
N ASN A 278 45.35 -6.76 -13.32
CA ASN A 278 46.73 -6.87 -12.75
C ASN A 278 46.84 -7.91 -11.61
N GLY A 279 46.02 -8.98 -11.55
CA GLY A 279 46.09 -9.91 -10.41
C GLY A 279 45.72 -9.26 -9.07
N LEU A 280 45.12 -8.06 -9.11
CA LEU A 280 44.74 -7.32 -7.92
C LEU A 280 43.29 -7.60 -7.59
N LYS A 281 43.06 -8.00 -6.34
CA LYS A 281 41.74 -8.04 -5.73
C LYS A 281 41.11 -6.64 -5.81
N THR A 282 39.88 -6.57 -6.30
CA THR A 282 39.09 -5.33 -6.34
C THR A 282 37.88 -5.48 -5.45
N ASP A 283 37.80 -4.60 -4.45
CA ASP A 283 36.78 -4.62 -3.40
C ASP A 283 35.96 -3.33 -3.44
N LEU A 284 34.66 -3.47 -3.71
CA LEU A 284 33.68 -2.42 -3.45
C LEU A 284 32.94 -2.69 -2.15
N TRP A 285 32.65 -1.63 -1.41
CA TRP A 285 31.87 -1.72 -0.18
C TRP A 285 30.64 -0.83 -0.24
N LEU A 286 29.50 -1.39 0.15
CA LEU A 286 28.31 -0.60 0.45
C LEU A 286 28.38 -0.14 1.90
N VAL A 287 28.19 1.16 2.11
CA VAL A 287 28.27 1.79 3.42
C VAL A 287 26.94 2.43 3.77
N VAL A 288 26.42 2.14 4.96
CA VAL A 288 25.20 2.72 5.53
C VAL A 288 25.56 3.45 6.81
N ASN A 289 25.33 4.77 6.85
CA ASN A 289 25.65 5.63 8.00
C ASN A 289 27.10 5.48 8.53
N GLY A 290 28.05 5.19 7.63
CA GLY A 290 29.47 5.00 7.98
C GLY A 290 29.86 3.55 8.30
N TYR A 291 28.90 2.64 8.44
CA TYR A 291 29.15 1.21 8.67
C TYR A 291 29.17 0.44 7.37
N TRP A 292 30.10 -0.49 7.23
CA TRP A 292 30.25 -1.30 6.03
C TRP A 292 29.24 -2.45 6.15
N VAL A 293 28.39 -2.65 5.15
CA VAL A 293 27.25 -3.58 5.27
C VAL A 293 27.22 -4.69 4.22
N ALA A 294 27.93 -4.51 3.12
CA ALA A 294 28.07 -5.50 2.06
C ALA A 294 29.37 -5.26 1.30
N VAL A 295 30.00 -6.34 0.84
CA VAL A 295 31.21 -6.32 0.01
C VAL A 295 30.94 -6.96 -1.33
N SER A 296 31.55 -6.39 -2.38
CA SER A 296 31.68 -7.00 -3.69
C SER A 296 33.16 -7.19 -3.97
N THR A 297 33.61 -8.45 -3.93
CA THR A 297 35.00 -8.83 -4.14
C THR A 297 35.14 -9.47 -5.52
N THR A 298 36.17 -9.07 -6.25
CA THR A 298 36.56 -9.73 -7.50
C THR A 298 38.06 -9.92 -7.55
N HIS A 299 38.49 -11.06 -8.09
CA HIS A 299 39.89 -11.35 -8.32
C HIS A 299 40.06 -11.85 -9.76
N VAL A 300 40.98 -11.26 -10.51
CA VAL A 300 41.21 -11.59 -11.92
C VAL A 300 42.70 -11.85 -12.11
N SER A 301 43.08 -13.12 -12.30
CA SER A 301 44.45 -13.62 -12.29
C SER A 301 45.22 -13.50 -13.62
N VAL A 302 44.67 -12.84 -14.64
CA VAL A 302 45.31 -12.63 -15.97
C VAL A 302 44.73 -11.41 -16.69
N SER A 303 45.13 -11.15 -17.94
CA SER A 303 44.74 -10.02 -18.81
C SER A 303 43.24 -9.96 -19.21
N ASN A 304 42.34 -10.37 -18.31
CA ASN A 304 40.90 -10.39 -18.49
C ASN A 304 40.20 -9.24 -17.76
N THR A 305 38.89 -9.13 -18.00
CA THR A 305 38.01 -8.21 -17.28
C THR A 305 36.76 -8.95 -16.82
N VAL A 306 36.32 -8.69 -15.60
CA VAL A 306 35.14 -9.34 -15.01
C VAL A 306 34.23 -8.27 -14.43
N GLY A 307 32.94 -8.35 -14.75
CA GLY A 307 31.90 -7.54 -14.10
C GLY A 307 31.30 -8.29 -12.92
N ASN A 308 31.07 -7.60 -11.80
CA ASN A 308 30.36 -8.16 -10.64
C ASN A 308 29.26 -7.20 -10.21
N LEU A 309 28.01 -7.69 -10.12
CA LEU A 309 26.86 -6.97 -9.61
C LEU A 309 26.47 -7.52 -8.25
N SER A 310 26.50 -6.65 -7.23
CA SER A 310 26.10 -7.00 -5.88
C SER A 310 24.83 -6.26 -5.49
N THR A 311 23.94 -6.95 -4.79
CA THR A 311 22.65 -6.41 -4.33
C THR A 311 22.57 -6.50 -2.81
N TYR A 312 21.97 -5.51 -2.18
CA TYR A 312 21.75 -5.46 -0.74
C TYR A 312 20.39 -4.88 -0.41
N MET A 313 19.62 -5.55 0.45
CA MET A 313 18.32 -5.09 0.90
C MET A 313 18.32 -4.86 2.40
N THR A 314 17.80 -3.73 2.85
CA THR A 314 17.75 -3.41 4.28
C THR A 314 16.65 -2.39 4.60
N THR A 315 16.30 -2.30 5.87
CA THR A 315 15.43 -1.25 6.39
C THR A 315 16.26 -0.01 6.72
N LEU A 316 15.85 1.15 6.22
CA LEU A 316 16.48 2.43 6.54
C LEU A 316 15.48 3.33 7.25
N ARG A 317 15.99 4.11 8.21
CA ARG A 317 15.28 5.24 8.81
C ARG A 317 15.42 6.48 7.93
N LYS A 318 14.45 7.39 8.01
CA LYS A 318 14.57 8.71 7.38
C LYS A 318 15.88 9.39 7.80
N GLY A 319 16.64 9.89 6.82
CA GLY A 319 17.93 10.54 7.01
C GLY A 319 19.14 9.62 6.90
N SER A 320 18.96 8.29 6.85
CA SER A 320 20.08 7.37 6.64
C SER A 320 20.78 7.64 5.31
N ARG A 321 22.12 7.61 5.33
CA ARG A 321 23.00 7.88 4.19
C ARG A 321 23.61 6.58 3.68
N VAL A 322 23.59 6.38 2.37
CA VAL A 322 24.14 5.19 1.70
C VAL A 322 25.06 5.60 0.56
N TYR A 323 26.23 4.99 0.46
CA TYR A 323 27.22 5.24 -0.60
C TYR A 323 28.12 4.01 -0.81
N VAL A 324 28.88 4.03 -1.90
CA VAL A 324 29.82 2.96 -2.27
C VAL A 324 31.26 3.46 -2.18
N THR A 325 32.15 2.63 -1.65
CA THR A 325 33.60 2.86 -1.61
C THR A 325 34.31 1.85 -2.48
N HIS A 326 35.46 2.23 -3.01
CA HIS A 326 36.38 1.33 -3.72
C HIS A 326 37.64 1.23 -2.87
N ASN A 327 37.94 0.07 -2.31
CA ASN A 327 38.98 -0.02 -1.28
C ASN A 327 40.36 -0.32 -1.84
N CYS A 328 40.42 -1.18 -2.85
CA CYS A 328 41.64 -1.62 -3.50
C CYS A 328 41.33 -2.10 -4.92
N GLY A 329 42.39 -2.36 -5.71
CA GLY A 329 42.28 -2.89 -7.06
C GLY A 329 42.09 -1.82 -8.12
N ASN A 330 41.58 -2.24 -9.27
CA ASN A 330 41.40 -1.41 -10.46
C ASN A 330 40.05 -1.71 -11.12
N SER A 331 39.26 -0.66 -11.28
CA SER A 331 37.95 -0.71 -11.92
C SER A 331 37.93 0.20 -13.14
N TRP A 332 37.20 -0.18 -14.18
CA TRP A 332 37.05 0.67 -15.35
C TRP A 332 35.63 0.59 -15.93
N ALA A 333 35.21 1.69 -16.53
CA ALA A 333 34.02 1.79 -17.35
C ALA A 333 34.25 2.84 -18.43
N ASN A 334 33.52 2.73 -19.54
CA ASN A 334 33.44 3.79 -20.54
C ASN A 334 31.99 4.29 -20.67
N SER A 335 31.80 5.33 -21.47
CA SER A 335 30.48 5.96 -21.65
C SER A 335 29.40 5.03 -22.21
N ALA A 336 29.80 3.96 -22.92
CA ALA A 336 28.91 2.95 -23.48
C ALA A 336 28.65 1.79 -22.50
N SER A 337 29.68 1.30 -21.79
CA SER A 337 29.59 0.12 -20.93
C SER A 337 28.88 0.37 -19.60
N ASN A 338 29.07 1.56 -19.00
CA ASN A 338 28.47 1.96 -17.71
C ASN A 338 28.57 0.86 -16.63
N THR A 339 29.73 0.24 -16.49
CA THR A 339 29.91 -0.94 -15.64
C THR A 339 30.22 -0.62 -14.18
N ILE A 340 30.64 0.62 -13.88
CA ILE A 340 30.74 1.15 -12.51
C ILE A 340 29.44 1.90 -12.21
N ILE A 341 28.52 1.25 -11.51
CA ILE A 341 27.18 1.77 -11.23
C ILE A 341 26.80 1.66 -9.76
N PHE A 342 25.86 2.51 -9.37
CA PHE A 342 25.16 2.46 -8.10
C PHE A 342 23.70 2.86 -8.31
N GLY A 343 22.79 2.03 -7.83
CA GLY A 343 21.36 2.29 -7.88
C GLY A 343 20.65 1.75 -6.66
N GLY A 344 19.40 2.17 -6.53
CA GLY A 344 18.54 1.70 -5.46
C GLY A 344 17.12 2.20 -5.54
N SER A 345 16.24 1.49 -4.86
CA SER A 345 14.78 1.71 -4.88
C SER A 345 14.16 1.52 -3.50
N LEU A 346 13.16 2.33 -3.18
CA LEU A 346 12.26 2.09 -2.06
C LEU A 346 11.20 1.07 -2.46
N LEU A 347 11.15 -0.06 -1.75
CA LEU A 347 10.19 -1.13 -2.00
C LEU A 347 8.87 -0.88 -1.26
N PHE A 348 8.93 -0.51 0.01
CA PHE A 348 7.75 -0.15 0.79
C PHE A 348 8.08 0.79 1.96
N VAL A 349 7.12 1.67 2.26
CA VAL A 349 7.18 2.60 3.39
C VAL A 349 6.72 1.88 4.66
N GLN A 350 7.51 1.99 5.73
CA GLN A 350 7.13 1.49 7.06
C GLN A 350 6.45 2.63 7.83
N SER A 351 5.22 2.39 8.29
CA SER A 351 4.34 3.41 8.90
C SER A 351 4.42 3.45 10.42
#